data_AF-A0A914MQL9-F1
#
_entry.id   AF-A0A914MQL9-F1
#
_cell.length_a   1.000
_cell.length_b   1.000
_cell.length_c   1.000
_cell.angle_alpha   90.00
_cell.angle_beta   90.00
_cell.angle_gamma   90.00
#
_symmetry.space_group_name_H-M   'P 1'
#
loop_
_entity.id
_entity.type
_entity.pdbx_description
1 polymer ?
#
loop_
_entity_poly.entity_id
_entity_poly.type
_entity_poly.pdbx_seq_one_letter_code
_entity_poly.pdbx_strand_id
1 'polypeptide(L)'
;MDPGQDVPRGCIIINDDGVCKIDVSGFYKPYKPNEVVGLHLKRGHLPASSWIKPDHDDVKLYSGLWHTDSEKDLIIHHDYDKNEKRILDRCSFYGKYELDENGYPINPITRTGFITRGELYQWGPSKGVGAILYSKSINNEFSFLGVMNGKYERAEDRRITTPGGYVDPAEEFEDAAKRELIEEGLANKKIGEKEKTEFEDKLKKLMGDGELVIFGYNDAKETNTDNAWTESVTYAFGIDHKNLNEFEADHGSDAIKAMWMTIKVNEDSSEVKLLKEKVIKEESKVAKDEKMEEMEVDSPVEETTVGDAKDLNLKKERELKVENLLDKKIRNMFSIEEKIDFVLKTFKVVTFYNEEKERKIQLASI
;
A
#
# COMPACT_ATOMS: atom_id res chain seq x y z
N MET A 1 12.06 -24.43 -23.32
CA MET A 1 12.05 -23.31 -22.36
C MET A 1 13.06 -22.33 -22.89
N ASP A 2 12.59 -21.19 -23.39
CA ASP A 2 13.37 -20.24 -24.17
C ASP A 2 13.66 -19.00 -23.30
N PRO A 3 14.93 -18.63 -23.06
CA PRO A 3 15.28 -17.58 -22.10
C PRO A 3 15.20 -16.19 -22.75
N GLY A 4 14.01 -15.80 -23.21
CA GLY A 4 13.85 -14.58 -24.03
C GLY A 4 12.42 -14.05 -24.19
N GLN A 5 11.51 -14.33 -23.25
CA GLN A 5 10.23 -13.61 -23.16
C GLN A 5 10.28 -12.64 -21.98
N ASP A 6 10.33 -11.35 -22.28
CA ASP A 6 9.99 -10.31 -21.32
C ASP A 6 8.53 -10.53 -20.87
N VAL A 7 8.28 -10.51 -19.55
CA VAL A 7 6.92 -10.53 -18.99
C VAL A 7 6.66 -9.27 -18.17
N PRO A 8 6.23 -8.19 -18.82
CA PRO A 8 5.39 -7.15 -18.26
C PRO A 8 3.92 -7.33 -18.73
N ARG A 9 2.91 -6.70 -18.11
CA ARG A 9 2.93 -5.84 -16.91
C ARG A 9 1.81 -6.27 -15.97
N GLY A 10 2.10 -6.49 -14.68
CA GLY A 10 1.09 -6.96 -13.71
C GLY A 10 0.61 -8.40 -13.93
N CYS A 11 1.33 -9.23 -14.69
CA CYS A 11 0.91 -10.59 -14.98
C CYS A 11 1.14 -11.53 -13.78
N ILE A 12 0.07 -12.06 -13.18
CA ILE A 12 0.16 -13.06 -12.09
C ILE A 12 -0.10 -14.48 -12.63
N ILE A 13 -0.90 -14.64 -13.69
CA ILE A 13 -1.12 -15.91 -14.38
C ILE A 13 -1.02 -15.72 -15.90
N ILE A 14 -0.18 -16.53 -16.54
CA ILE A 14 -0.15 -16.74 -17.99
C ILE A 14 -0.99 -18.00 -18.27
N ASN A 15 -2.06 -17.88 -19.04
CA ASN A 15 -2.89 -19.02 -19.44
C ASN A 15 -2.23 -19.80 -20.60
N ASP A 16 -2.73 -21.02 -20.88
CA ASP A 16 -2.22 -21.89 -21.96
C ASP A 16 -2.31 -21.28 -23.38
N ASP A 17 -3.08 -20.19 -23.55
CA ASP A 17 -3.20 -19.41 -24.79
C ASP A 17 -2.23 -18.21 -24.87
N GLY A 18 -1.40 -18.00 -23.85
CA GLY A 18 -0.45 -16.89 -23.76
C GLY A 18 -1.09 -15.54 -23.41
N VAL A 19 -2.39 -15.48 -23.11
CA VAL A 19 -3.08 -14.23 -22.74
C VAL A 19 -2.85 -13.93 -21.26
N CYS A 20 -2.21 -12.79 -21.00
CA CYS A 20 -1.97 -12.31 -19.65
C CYS A 20 -3.28 -11.93 -18.93
N LYS A 21 -3.44 -12.37 -17.68
CA LYS A 21 -4.50 -11.91 -16.77
C LYS A 21 -4.01 -11.80 -15.33
N ILE A 22 -4.44 -10.72 -14.66
CA ILE A 22 -4.57 -10.71 -13.20
C ILE A 22 -5.78 -11.58 -12.86
N ASP A 23 -5.60 -12.63 -12.05
CA ASP A 23 -6.73 -13.43 -11.59
C ASP A 23 -7.49 -12.71 -10.47
N VAL A 24 -8.46 -11.90 -10.89
CA VAL A 24 -9.40 -11.22 -10.00
C VAL A 24 -10.61 -12.08 -9.63
N SER A 25 -10.70 -13.34 -10.06
CA SER A 25 -11.92 -14.15 -9.90
C SER A 25 -12.32 -14.40 -8.44
N GLY A 26 -11.34 -14.48 -7.54
CA GLY A 26 -11.56 -14.58 -6.08
C GLY A 26 -11.94 -13.26 -5.39
N PHE A 27 -11.72 -12.11 -6.05
CA PHE A 27 -12.01 -10.77 -5.53
C PHE A 27 -13.27 -10.16 -6.16
N TYR A 28 -13.74 -10.72 -7.27
CA TYR A 28 -14.88 -10.21 -8.03
C TYR A 28 -16.22 -10.54 -7.36
N LYS A 29 -16.84 -9.52 -6.76
CA LYS A 29 -18.31 -9.44 -6.70
C LYS A 29 -18.76 -8.50 -7.82
N PRO A 30 -19.72 -8.88 -8.69
CA PRO A 30 -20.32 -7.93 -9.62
C PRO A 30 -21.03 -6.84 -8.81
N TYR A 31 -20.42 -5.66 -8.76
CA TYR A 31 -20.96 -4.50 -8.05
C TYR A 31 -22.19 -3.98 -8.79
N LYS A 32 -23.24 -3.65 -8.03
CA LYS A 32 -24.34 -2.84 -8.56
C LYS A 32 -23.97 -1.38 -8.36
N PRO A 33 -23.94 -0.54 -9.41
CA PRO A 33 -23.63 0.87 -9.25
C PRO A 33 -24.60 1.52 -8.26
N ASN A 34 -24.06 2.16 -7.23
CA ASN A 34 -24.81 3.06 -6.36
C ASN A 34 -24.68 4.48 -6.92
N GLU A 35 -25.77 5.24 -6.92
CA GLU A 35 -25.75 6.65 -7.32
C GLU A 35 -25.05 7.49 -6.25
N VAL A 36 -23.82 7.96 -6.53
CA VAL A 36 -23.10 8.87 -5.63
C VAL A 36 -23.08 10.27 -6.23
N VAL A 37 -24.18 11.01 -6.04
CA VAL A 37 -24.32 12.36 -6.60
C VAL A 37 -23.44 13.37 -5.84
N GLY A 38 -22.35 13.81 -6.48
CA GLY A 38 -21.79 15.16 -6.31
C GLY A 38 -21.14 15.54 -4.98
N LEU A 39 -20.81 14.60 -4.08
CA LEU A 39 -20.18 14.92 -2.79
C LEU A 39 -18.71 15.36 -2.89
N HIS A 40 -17.99 14.97 -3.95
CA HIS A 40 -16.52 15.01 -4.00
C HIS A 40 -15.91 16.18 -4.79
N LEU A 41 -16.71 16.93 -5.56
CA LEU A 41 -16.24 18.03 -6.43
C LEU A 41 -15.77 19.30 -5.68
N LYS A 42 -15.48 19.23 -4.37
CA LYS A 42 -15.16 20.41 -3.52
C LYS A 42 -13.69 20.47 -3.05
N ARG A 43 -12.89 19.42 -3.26
CA ARG A 43 -11.49 19.38 -2.80
C ARG A 43 -10.42 19.12 -3.86
N GLY A 44 -10.78 18.69 -5.07
CA GLY A 44 -9.84 18.67 -6.19
C GLY A 44 -9.26 20.07 -6.46
N HIS A 45 -7.93 20.19 -6.42
CA HIS A 45 -7.14 21.21 -7.11
C HIS A 45 -5.66 20.81 -7.08
N LEU A 46 -5.16 20.21 -8.17
CA LEU A 46 -3.71 19.94 -8.35
C LEU A 46 -3.18 20.39 -9.72
N PRO A 47 -2.90 21.69 -9.92
CA PRO A 47 -2.11 22.16 -11.05
C PRO A 47 -0.61 22.15 -10.72
N ALA A 48 0.07 20.99 -10.80
CA ALA A 48 1.53 20.99 -10.81
C ALA A 48 2.07 21.13 -12.25
N SER A 49 3.01 22.03 -12.46
CA SER A 49 3.48 22.47 -13.78
C SER A 49 4.46 21.51 -14.47
N SER A 50 4.64 20.31 -13.94
CA SER A 50 5.58 19.27 -14.38
C SER A 50 4.93 17.93 -14.76
N TRP A 51 3.61 17.80 -14.61
CA TRP A 51 2.88 16.61 -15.06
C TRP A 51 2.85 16.52 -16.59
N ILE A 52 2.67 15.30 -17.09
CA ILE A 52 2.20 15.04 -18.45
C ILE A 52 0.95 15.89 -18.70
N LYS A 53 0.86 16.55 -19.86
CA LYS A 53 -0.34 17.32 -20.19
C LYS A 53 -1.54 16.37 -20.23
N PRO A 54 -2.70 16.78 -19.67
CA PRO A 54 -3.91 15.98 -19.79
C PRO A 54 -4.20 15.62 -21.26
N ASP A 55 -4.73 14.42 -21.49
CA ASP A 55 -5.30 13.93 -22.75
C ASP A 55 -6.10 15.02 -23.50
N HIS A 56 -6.26 14.87 -24.81
CA HIS A 56 -7.16 15.73 -25.58
C HIS A 56 -8.63 15.41 -25.26
N ASP A 57 -9.53 16.41 -25.34
CA ASP A 57 -10.96 16.19 -25.06
C ASP A 57 -11.70 15.42 -26.16
N ASP A 58 -11.15 15.41 -27.38
CA ASP A 58 -11.61 14.51 -28.46
C ASP A 58 -11.04 13.11 -28.28
N VAL A 59 -11.80 12.26 -27.60
CA VAL A 59 -11.48 10.86 -27.34
C VAL A 59 -11.29 10.00 -28.59
N LYS A 60 -11.73 10.47 -29.77
CA LYS A 60 -11.57 9.72 -31.02
C LYS A 60 -10.11 9.58 -31.44
N LEU A 61 -9.22 10.43 -30.94
CA LEU A 61 -7.77 10.30 -31.11
C LEU A 61 -7.21 9.01 -30.47
N TYR A 62 -7.90 8.47 -29.47
CA TYR A 62 -7.54 7.24 -28.74
C TYR A 62 -8.29 5.99 -29.25
N SER A 63 -9.02 6.12 -30.36
CA SER A 63 -9.76 5.01 -30.97
C SER A 63 -8.82 3.87 -31.36
N GLY A 64 -9.08 2.68 -30.81
CA GLY A 64 -8.23 1.48 -30.98
C GLY A 64 -7.10 1.34 -29.96
N LEU A 65 -6.91 2.31 -29.05
CA LEU A 65 -5.90 2.25 -27.97
C LEU A 65 -6.52 1.90 -26.60
N TRP A 66 -7.85 1.93 -26.48
CA TRP A 66 -8.57 1.45 -25.29
C TRP A 66 -8.28 -0.03 -25.02
N HIS A 67 -8.12 -0.38 -23.74
CA HIS A 67 -7.80 -1.74 -23.29
C HIS A 67 -6.46 -2.28 -23.84
N THR A 68 -5.49 -1.38 -24.08
CA THR A 68 -4.11 -1.75 -24.43
C THR A 68 -3.12 -1.16 -23.42
N ASP A 69 -2.02 -1.87 -23.20
CA ASP A 69 -0.89 -1.52 -22.33
C ASP A 69 0.48 -1.65 -23.04
N SER A 70 0.48 -2.04 -24.31
CA SER A 70 1.66 -2.21 -25.17
C SER A 70 1.73 -1.21 -26.34
N GLU A 71 0.63 -0.54 -26.66
CA GLU A 71 0.51 0.30 -27.86
C GLU A 71 0.99 1.74 -27.62
N LYS A 72 1.52 2.35 -28.69
CA LYS A 72 2.09 3.70 -28.64
C LYS A 72 1.02 4.78 -28.83
N ASP A 73 0.69 5.43 -27.72
CA ASP A 73 -0.31 6.48 -27.60
C ASP A 73 0.32 7.89 -27.54
N LEU A 74 -0.47 8.90 -27.92
CA LEU A 74 -0.11 10.31 -27.95
C LEU A 74 0.05 10.88 -26.53
N ILE A 75 1.29 11.24 -26.19
CA ILE A 75 1.59 12.13 -25.07
C ILE A 75 1.65 13.56 -25.57
N ILE A 76 0.84 14.42 -24.95
CA ILE A 76 0.86 15.86 -25.19
C ILE A 76 2.00 16.47 -24.35
N HIS A 77 2.85 17.27 -24.99
CA HIS A 77 3.94 17.99 -24.33
C HIS A 77 3.56 19.43 -24.01
N HIS A 78 4.36 20.08 -23.16
CA HIS A 78 4.26 21.53 -22.93
C HIS A 78 4.70 22.35 -24.16
N ASP A 79 5.42 21.72 -25.08
CA ASP A 79 5.90 22.26 -26.35
C ASP A 79 5.21 21.47 -27.48
N TYR A 80 4.29 22.11 -28.22
CA TYR A 80 3.38 21.43 -29.15
C TYR A 80 4.11 20.63 -30.25
N ASP A 81 5.28 21.10 -30.68
CA ASP A 81 6.10 20.43 -31.70
C ASP A 81 6.86 19.21 -31.17
N LYS A 82 6.75 18.91 -29.87
CA LYS A 82 7.39 17.77 -29.18
C LYS A 82 6.40 16.72 -28.68
N ASN A 83 5.14 16.75 -29.12
CA ASN A 83 4.20 15.65 -28.87
C ASN A 83 4.83 14.32 -29.32
N GLU A 84 4.87 13.35 -28.41
CA GLU A 84 5.55 12.08 -28.62
C GLU A 84 4.57 10.92 -28.52
N LYS A 85 4.98 9.74 -29.01
CA LYS A 85 4.21 8.51 -28.85
C LYS A 85 4.91 7.52 -27.95
N ARG A 86 4.36 7.30 -26.75
CA ARG A 86 4.87 6.33 -25.75
C ARG A 86 3.79 5.30 -25.41
N ILE A 87 4.20 4.23 -24.76
CA ILE A 87 3.28 3.20 -24.29
C ILE A 87 2.54 3.75 -23.05
N LEU A 88 1.20 3.81 -23.14
CA LEU A 88 0.30 4.18 -22.05
C LEU A 88 -0.58 2.97 -21.71
N ASP A 89 -0.67 2.65 -20.42
CA ASP A 89 -1.62 1.65 -19.93
C ASP A 89 -3.03 2.26 -19.88
N ARG A 90 -3.90 1.83 -20.79
CA ARG A 90 -5.35 2.11 -20.79
C ARG A 90 -6.18 0.89 -20.39
N CYS A 91 -5.59 -0.15 -19.80
CA CYS A 91 -6.30 -1.30 -19.24
C CYS A 91 -6.86 -0.98 -17.83
N SER A 92 -8.00 -1.57 -17.45
CA SER A 92 -8.48 -1.52 -16.07
C SER A 92 -8.19 -2.86 -15.37
N PHE A 93 -7.87 -2.82 -14.08
CA PHE A 93 -7.77 -4.04 -13.25
C PHE A 93 -9.11 -4.77 -13.12
N TYR A 94 -10.22 -4.14 -13.49
CA TYR A 94 -11.56 -4.75 -13.57
C TYR A 94 -11.91 -5.26 -14.98
N GLY A 95 -10.94 -5.26 -15.90
CA GLY A 95 -11.07 -5.78 -17.26
C GLY A 95 -11.46 -4.71 -18.29
N LYS A 96 -12.27 -5.08 -19.28
CA LYS A 96 -12.71 -4.16 -20.33
C LYS A 96 -13.89 -3.33 -19.85
N TYR A 97 -13.65 -2.05 -19.59
CA TYR A 97 -14.69 -1.05 -19.36
C TYR A 97 -15.44 -0.74 -20.67
N GLU A 98 -16.69 -0.33 -20.52
CA GLU A 98 -17.53 0.10 -21.65
C GLU A 98 -17.11 1.47 -22.18
N LEU A 99 -17.46 1.75 -23.44
CA LEU A 99 -17.39 3.07 -24.04
C LEU A 99 -18.82 3.54 -24.34
N ASP A 100 -19.08 4.83 -24.20
CA ASP A 100 -20.37 5.42 -24.61
C ASP A 100 -20.48 5.55 -26.15
N GLU A 101 -21.64 6.02 -26.62
CA GLU A 101 -21.92 6.22 -28.05
C GLU A 101 -20.99 7.22 -28.76
N ASN A 102 -20.28 8.06 -28.00
CA ASN A 102 -19.32 9.05 -28.50
C ASN A 102 -17.86 8.59 -28.39
N GLY A 103 -17.61 7.46 -27.71
CA GLY A 103 -16.29 6.85 -27.51
C GLY A 103 -15.63 7.19 -26.17
N TYR A 104 -16.32 7.83 -25.23
CA TYR A 104 -15.78 8.10 -23.89
C TYR A 104 -15.81 6.83 -23.04
N PRO A 105 -14.74 6.53 -22.27
CA PRO A 105 -14.78 5.48 -21.26
C PRO A 105 -15.92 5.68 -20.26
N ILE A 106 -16.45 4.57 -19.74
CA ILE A 106 -17.44 4.54 -18.67
C ILE A 106 -16.79 3.90 -17.44
N ASN A 107 -16.84 4.60 -16.30
CA ASN A 107 -16.32 4.11 -15.02
C ASN A 107 -16.96 2.75 -14.66
N PRO A 108 -16.16 1.67 -14.53
CA PRO A 108 -16.67 0.31 -14.34
C PRO A 108 -17.18 0.05 -12.93
N ILE A 109 -16.91 0.95 -11.98
CA ILE A 109 -17.30 0.81 -10.58
C ILE A 109 -18.52 1.66 -10.27
N THR A 110 -18.52 2.96 -10.57
CA THR A 110 -19.56 3.86 -10.05
C THR A 110 -19.97 4.96 -11.03
N ARG A 111 -21.17 5.51 -10.81
CA ARG A 111 -21.64 6.74 -11.43
C ARG A 111 -21.54 7.86 -10.39
N THR A 112 -20.65 8.82 -10.64
CA THR A 112 -20.42 9.98 -9.76
C THR A 112 -21.34 11.15 -10.09
N GLY A 113 -22.06 11.05 -11.22
CA GLY A 113 -22.94 12.09 -11.72
C GLY A 113 -22.19 13.25 -12.38
N PHE A 114 -20.92 13.04 -12.76
CA PHE A 114 -20.07 14.07 -13.37
C PHE A 114 -19.33 13.52 -14.60
N ILE A 115 -19.69 14.04 -15.78
CA ILE A 115 -19.23 13.53 -17.09
C ILE A 115 -18.14 14.41 -17.72
N THR A 116 -16.90 14.26 -17.25
CA THR A 116 -15.64 14.78 -17.86
C THR A 116 -14.46 13.94 -17.34
N ARG A 117 -13.21 14.34 -17.56
CA ARG A 117 -12.06 13.78 -16.78
C ARG A 117 -11.91 14.36 -15.38
N GLY A 118 -12.57 15.48 -15.07
CA GLY A 118 -12.27 16.26 -13.88
C GLY A 118 -10.82 16.74 -13.90
N GLU A 119 -10.04 16.35 -12.89
CA GLU A 119 -8.62 16.71 -12.74
C GLU A 119 -7.65 15.62 -13.19
N LEU A 120 -8.15 14.48 -13.67
CA LEU A 120 -7.31 13.37 -14.11
C LEU A 120 -6.72 13.65 -15.49
N TYR A 121 -5.44 13.31 -15.66
CA TYR A 121 -4.72 13.56 -16.90
C TYR A 121 -5.21 12.62 -18.03
N GLN A 122 -5.52 11.36 -17.73
CA GLN A 122 -6.05 10.39 -18.70
C GLN A 122 -7.58 10.29 -18.68
N TRP A 123 -8.18 10.02 -19.84
CA TRP A 123 -9.50 9.39 -19.93
C TRP A 123 -9.42 7.90 -19.55
N GLY A 124 -10.42 7.38 -18.85
CA GLY A 124 -10.40 6.02 -18.34
C GLY A 124 -9.56 5.86 -17.06
N PRO A 125 -8.85 4.73 -16.87
CA PRO A 125 -8.08 4.47 -15.65
C PRO A 125 -6.73 5.22 -15.67
N SER A 126 -6.55 6.16 -14.75
CA SER A 126 -5.24 6.74 -14.40
C SER A 126 -4.53 5.84 -13.38
N LYS A 127 -3.31 5.37 -13.70
CA LYS A 127 -2.58 4.37 -12.91
C LYS A 127 -1.66 4.99 -11.85
N GLY A 128 -1.93 4.69 -10.59
CA GLY A 128 -1.06 5.01 -9.45
C GLY A 128 -0.32 3.81 -8.88
N VAL A 129 0.72 4.09 -8.12
CA VAL A 129 1.49 3.11 -7.34
C VAL A 129 1.65 3.56 -5.89
N GLY A 130 1.72 2.60 -4.97
CA GLY A 130 2.12 2.81 -3.59
C GLY A 130 3.24 1.85 -3.18
N ALA A 131 4.08 2.28 -2.25
CA ALA A 131 5.17 1.47 -1.73
C ALA A 131 5.17 1.41 -0.21
N ILE A 132 5.13 0.20 0.34
CA ILE A 132 5.28 -0.07 1.76
C ILE A 132 6.68 -0.65 1.98
N LEU A 133 7.67 0.21 2.22
CA LEU A 133 8.95 -0.24 2.75
C LEU A 133 8.79 -0.51 4.24
N TYR A 134 8.98 -1.76 4.65
CA TYR A 134 8.76 -2.19 6.02
C TYR A 134 9.90 -3.02 6.60
N SER A 135 9.94 -3.08 7.91
CA SER A 135 10.81 -3.96 8.68
C SER A 135 10.08 -4.51 9.90
N LYS A 136 10.39 -5.75 10.26
CA LYS A 136 9.97 -6.36 11.53
C LYS A 136 11.12 -6.22 12.52
N SER A 137 10.90 -5.55 13.64
CA SER A 137 11.90 -5.43 14.69
C SER A 137 12.15 -6.77 15.39
N ILE A 138 13.22 -6.84 16.19
CA ILE A 138 13.54 -8.03 17.01
C ILE A 138 12.46 -8.35 18.06
N ASN A 139 11.52 -7.42 18.29
CA ASN A 139 10.37 -7.57 19.19
C ASN A 139 9.04 -7.71 18.42
N ASN A 140 9.06 -8.17 17.16
CA ASN A 140 7.90 -8.26 16.26
C ASN A 140 7.17 -6.94 15.95
N GLU A 141 7.70 -5.78 16.36
CA GLU A 141 7.08 -4.49 16.02
C GLU A 141 7.23 -4.21 14.52
N PHE A 142 6.13 -3.85 13.86
CA PHE A 142 6.13 -3.49 12.44
C PHE A 142 6.48 -2.02 12.28
N SER A 143 7.62 -1.74 11.66
CA SER A 143 8.03 -0.39 11.27
C SER A 143 7.90 -0.21 9.77
N PHE A 144 7.39 0.93 9.31
CA PHE A 144 7.31 1.27 7.89
C PHE A 144 7.69 2.73 7.63
N LEU A 145 8.09 3.02 6.39
CA LEU A 145 8.37 4.37 5.93
C LEU A 145 7.05 5.06 5.54
N GLY A 146 6.72 6.15 6.23
CA GLY A 146 5.58 7.01 5.90
C GLY A 146 6.04 8.38 5.45
N VAL A 147 5.26 8.99 4.56
CA VAL A 147 5.42 10.38 4.12
C VAL A 147 4.20 11.20 4.51
N MET A 148 4.40 12.48 4.73
CA MET A 148 3.30 13.45 4.88
C MET A 148 3.17 14.20 3.57
N ASN A 149 2.01 14.06 2.92
CA ASN A 149 1.69 14.86 1.74
C ASN A 149 1.48 16.33 2.13
N GLY A 150 1.38 17.24 1.16
CA GLY A 150 1.11 18.64 1.45
C GLY A 150 1.93 19.68 0.69
N LYS A 151 2.69 19.31 -0.34
CA LYS A 151 3.33 20.32 -1.21
C LYS A 151 2.30 21.08 -2.05
N TYR A 152 1.22 20.40 -2.44
CA TYR A 152 0.16 20.97 -3.28
C TYR A 152 -1.20 20.97 -2.58
N GLU A 153 -1.37 20.15 -1.55
CA GLU A 153 -2.58 20.04 -0.75
C GLU A 153 -2.65 21.12 0.34
N ARG A 154 -3.89 21.52 0.65
CA ARG A 154 -4.17 22.49 1.73
C ARG A 154 -3.73 21.90 3.06
N ALA A 155 -3.34 22.76 4.00
CA ALA A 155 -2.75 22.32 5.27
C ALA A 155 -3.68 21.42 6.10
N GLU A 156 -4.99 21.63 5.98
CA GLU A 156 -6.07 20.84 6.60
C GLU A 156 -6.31 19.46 5.96
N ASP A 157 -5.93 19.27 4.70
CA ASP A 157 -6.12 18.02 3.94
C ASP A 157 -4.90 17.10 4.02
N ARG A 158 -3.82 17.54 4.70
CA ARG A 158 -2.57 16.78 4.87
C ARG A 158 -2.75 15.56 5.75
N ARG A 159 -2.23 14.43 5.29
CA ARG A 159 -2.28 13.11 5.93
C ARG A 159 -0.89 12.48 5.89
N ILE A 160 -0.72 11.45 6.71
CA ILE A 160 0.42 10.55 6.57
C ILE A 160 -0.02 9.40 5.66
N THR A 161 0.75 9.15 4.62
CA THR A 161 0.50 8.12 3.60
C THR A 161 1.75 7.25 3.44
N THR A 162 1.61 6.15 2.69
CA THR A 162 2.76 5.49 2.06
C THR A 162 3.32 6.39 0.97
N PRO A 163 4.64 6.32 0.67
CA PRO A 163 5.19 6.82 -0.59
C PRO A 163 4.41 6.29 -1.79
N GLY A 164 4.17 7.11 -2.80
CA GLY A 164 3.45 6.71 -4.00
C GLY A 164 2.97 7.86 -4.88
N GLY A 165 2.99 7.63 -6.19
CA GLY A 165 2.61 8.61 -7.21
C GLY A 165 1.85 7.99 -8.38
N TYR A 166 1.97 8.59 -9.55
CA TYR A 166 1.47 8.03 -10.81
C TYR A 166 2.57 7.24 -11.52
N VAL A 167 2.17 6.24 -12.30
CA VAL A 167 3.09 5.39 -13.07
C VAL A 167 3.53 6.15 -14.33
N ASP A 168 4.84 6.23 -14.56
CA ASP A 168 5.34 6.89 -15.77
C ASP A 168 5.04 6.07 -17.04
N PRO A 169 4.93 6.72 -18.22
CA PRO A 169 4.72 6.03 -19.49
C PRO A 169 5.82 5.00 -19.75
N ALA A 170 5.40 3.75 -19.99
CA ALA A 170 6.28 2.58 -20.10
C ALA A 170 7.10 2.21 -18.83
N GLU A 171 6.76 2.68 -17.62
CA GLU A 171 7.41 2.27 -16.36
C GLU A 171 6.69 1.08 -15.68
N GLU A 172 7.42 0.02 -15.25
CA GLU A 172 6.81 -1.12 -14.57
C GLU A 172 6.19 -0.76 -13.22
N PHE A 173 5.10 -1.41 -12.83
CA PHE A 173 4.41 -1.09 -11.56
C PHE A 173 5.30 -1.24 -10.33
N GLU A 174 6.17 -2.25 -10.30
CA GLU A 174 7.09 -2.46 -9.19
C GLU A 174 8.27 -1.48 -9.24
N ASP A 175 8.79 -1.17 -10.43
CA ASP A 175 9.85 -0.17 -10.60
C ASP A 175 9.36 1.24 -10.23
N ALA A 176 8.14 1.60 -10.63
CA ALA A 176 7.45 2.82 -10.23
C ALA A 176 7.28 2.87 -8.70
N ALA A 177 6.85 1.77 -8.06
CA ALA A 177 6.78 1.71 -6.60
C ALA A 177 8.16 1.90 -5.94
N LYS A 178 9.23 1.30 -6.50
CA LYS A 178 10.61 1.49 -6.03
C LYS A 178 11.10 2.93 -6.28
N ARG A 179 10.72 3.57 -7.39
CA ARG A 179 11.04 4.97 -7.71
C ARG A 179 10.36 5.91 -6.73
N GLU A 180 9.03 5.87 -6.60
CA GLU A 180 8.27 6.74 -5.69
C GLU A 180 8.71 6.60 -4.23
N LEU A 181 9.04 5.39 -3.79
CA LEU A 181 9.62 5.12 -2.48
C LEU A 181 10.90 5.94 -2.22
N ILE A 182 11.78 6.00 -3.22
CA ILE A 182 13.04 6.72 -3.18
C ILE A 182 12.78 8.23 -3.32
N GLU A 183 11.97 8.62 -4.31
CA GLU A 183 11.73 10.01 -4.69
C GLU A 183 10.84 10.79 -3.73
N GLU A 184 10.03 10.14 -2.89
CA GLU A 184 9.23 10.81 -1.85
C GLU A 184 9.77 10.59 -0.43
N GLY A 185 10.29 9.39 -0.12
CA GLY A 185 10.58 8.96 1.25
C GLY A 185 12.05 8.83 1.64
N LEU A 186 12.95 8.67 0.66
CA LEU A 186 14.39 8.44 0.87
C LEU A 186 15.25 9.34 -0.04
N ALA A 187 14.76 10.54 -0.37
CA ALA A 187 15.31 11.36 -1.44
C ALA A 187 16.73 11.88 -1.18
N ASN A 188 17.19 11.80 0.08
CA ASN A 188 18.55 12.03 0.55
C ASN A 188 19.26 13.19 -0.16
N LYS A 189 18.67 14.39 -0.06
CA LYS A 189 18.96 15.58 -0.91
C LYS A 189 20.39 16.15 -0.81
N LYS A 190 21.29 15.46 -0.11
CA LYS A 190 22.65 15.89 0.25
C LYS A 190 23.74 15.11 -0.49
N ILE A 191 23.40 14.04 -1.24
CA ILE A 191 24.36 13.17 -1.95
C ILE A 191 24.48 13.55 -3.44
N GLY A 192 25.64 13.33 -4.04
CA GLY A 192 25.87 13.57 -5.47
C GLY A 192 25.28 12.47 -6.37
N GLU A 193 25.15 12.72 -7.67
CA GLU A 193 24.50 11.80 -8.62
C GLU A 193 25.03 10.36 -8.56
N LYS A 194 26.36 10.19 -8.50
CA LYS A 194 27.01 8.87 -8.39
C LYS A 194 26.67 8.15 -7.08
N GLU A 195 26.65 8.91 -5.98
CA GLU A 195 26.32 8.41 -4.64
C GLU A 195 24.82 8.07 -4.56
N LYS A 196 23.96 8.82 -5.26
CA LYS A 196 22.54 8.51 -5.46
C LYS A 196 22.37 7.17 -6.18
N THR A 197 23.05 6.95 -7.31
CA THR A 197 22.98 5.66 -8.01
C THR A 197 23.44 4.49 -7.12
N GLU A 198 24.57 4.64 -6.41
CA GLU A 198 25.06 3.61 -5.49
C GLU A 198 24.11 3.35 -4.31
N PHE A 199 23.41 4.38 -3.82
CA PHE A 199 22.37 4.28 -2.80
C PHE A 199 21.12 3.56 -3.31
N GLU A 200 20.63 3.93 -4.50
CA GLU A 200 19.47 3.31 -5.14
C GLU A 200 19.70 1.82 -5.44
N ASP A 201 20.85 1.47 -6.01
CA ASP A 201 21.23 0.08 -6.31
C ASP A 201 21.33 -0.75 -5.02
N LYS A 202 21.91 -0.18 -3.96
CA LYS A 202 22.01 -0.82 -2.65
C LYS A 202 20.63 -1.05 -2.03
N LEU A 203 19.74 -0.05 -2.08
CA LEU A 203 18.37 -0.17 -1.58
C LEU A 203 17.58 -1.22 -2.38
N LYS A 204 17.57 -1.14 -3.71
CA LYS A 204 16.91 -2.12 -4.59
C LYS A 204 17.38 -3.55 -4.28
N LYS A 205 18.68 -3.76 -4.08
CA LYS A 205 19.26 -5.06 -3.69
C LYS A 205 18.85 -5.53 -2.29
N LEU A 206 18.66 -4.62 -1.33
CA LEU A 206 18.26 -4.97 0.04
C LEU A 206 16.75 -5.16 0.20
N MET A 207 15.93 -4.51 -0.63
CA MET A 207 14.48 -4.72 -0.74
C MET A 207 14.13 -6.00 -1.48
N GLY A 208 14.90 -6.35 -2.53
CA GLY A 208 14.58 -7.45 -3.42
C GLY A 208 13.34 -7.16 -4.27
N ASP A 209 12.53 -8.20 -4.47
CA ASP A 209 11.27 -8.15 -5.22
C ASP A 209 10.11 -7.83 -4.27
N GLY A 210 9.14 -7.07 -4.76
CA GLY A 210 8.00 -6.60 -3.98
C GLY A 210 6.84 -7.60 -3.90
N GLU A 211 6.22 -7.71 -2.73
CA GLU A 211 4.95 -8.42 -2.57
C GLU A 211 3.80 -7.48 -2.98
N LEU A 212 3.02 -7.83 -4.02
CA LEU A 212 1.79 -7.11 -4.35
C LEU A 212 0.74 -7.34 -3.26
N VAL A 213 0.42 -6.32 -2.47
CA VAL A 213 -0.47 -6.44 -1.30
C VAL A 213 -1.88 -5.88 -1.52
N ILE A 214 -2.03 -4.85 -2.35
CA ILE A 214 -3.31 -4.19 -2.65
C ILE A 214 -3.32 -3.81 -4.12
N PHE A 215 -4.45 -3.98 -4.80
CA PHE A 215 -4.69 -3.34 -6.09
C PHE A 215 -6.18 -3.08 -6.33
N GLY A 216 -6.49 -2.18 -7.26
CA GLY A 216 -7.86 -1.94 -7.73
C GLY A 216 -8.21 -0.45 -7.78
N TYR A 217 -9.51 -0.17 -7.70
CA TYR A 217 -10.10 1.16 -7.82
C TYR A 217 -9.85 1.99 -6.56
N ASN A 218 -9.36 3.21 -6.71
CA ASN A 218 -9.01 4.08 -5.60
C ASN A 218 -10.16 5.06 -5.30
N ASP A 219 -11.08 4.63 -4.45
CA ASP A 219 -12.25 5.43 -4.02
C ASP A 219 -11.87 6.56 -3.04
N ALA A 220 -10.64 6.58 -2.51
CA ALA A 220 -10.17 7.60 -1.58
C ALA A 220 -9.76 8.91 -2.28
N LYS A 221 -9.61 8.91 -3.61
CA LYS A 221 -9.34 10.12 -4.40
C LYS A 221 -10.66 10.78 -4.83
N GLU A 222 -10.95 11.96 -4.29
CA GLU A 222 -12.13 12.80 -4.59
C GLU A 222 -12.19 13.31 -6.07
N THR A 223 -11.34 12.78 -6.97
CA THR A 223 -11.14 13.20 -8.36
C THR A 223 -11.82 12.31 -9.40
N ASN A 224 -12.38 11.16 -9.02
CA ASN A 224 -12.98 10.21 -9.95
C ASN A 224 -14.30 10.74 -10.55
N THR A 225 -14.56 10.39 -11.81
CA THR A 225 -15.72 10.83 -12.61
C THR A 225 -16.44 9.65 -13.25
N ASP A 226 -17.50 9.91 -14.02
CA ASP A 226 -18.15 8.90 -14.88
C ASP A 226 -17.24 8.42 -16.04
N ASN A 227 -16.19 9.17 -16.41
CA ASN A 227 -15.38 8.92 -17.61
C ASN A 227 -13.86 8.81 -17.39
N ALA A 228 -13.38 9.12 -16.19
CA ALA A 228 -12.00 8.94 -15.76
C ALA A 228 -11.97 8.58 -14.28
N TRP A 229 -11.10 7.67 -13.89
CA TRP A 229 -10.99 7.22 -12.51
C TRP A 229 -9.56 6.83 -12.19
N THR A 230 -9.26 6.66 -10.92
CA THR A 230 -7.94 6.23 -10.45
C THR A 230 -7.96 4.76 -10.06
N GLU A 231 -6.93 4.05 -10.51
CA GLU A 231 -6.63 2.70 -10.06
C GLU A 231 -5.20 2.68 -9.54
N SER A 232 -4.94 1.91 -8.49
CA SER A 232 -3.61 1.80 -7.92
C SER A 232 -3.23 0.37 -7.59
N VAL A 233 -1.92 0.10 -7.60
CA VAL A 233 -1.30 -1.11 -7.05
C VAL A 233 -0.34 -0.70 -5.93
N THR A 234 -0.23 -1.51 -4.88
CA THR A 234 0.69 -1.27 -3.76
C THR A 234 1.58 -2.49 -3.57
N TYR A 235 2.89 -2.25 -3.60
CA TYR A 235 3.91 -3.25 -3.32
C TYR A 235 4.48 -3.08 -1.92
N ALA A 236 4.76 -4.18 -1.24
CA ALA A 236 5.43 -4.20 0.05
C ALA A 236 6.84 -4.77 -0.09
N PHE A 237 7.82 -4.04 0.43
CA PHE A 237 9.25 -4.36 0.36
C PHE A 237 9.76 -4.58 1.79
N GLY A 238 10.21 -5.79 2.09
CA GLY A 238 10.73 -6.15 3.41
C GLY A 238 12.24 -5.90 3.50
N ILE A 239 12.70 -5.21 4.54
CA ILE A 239 14.13 -5.04 4.84
C ILE A 239 14.48 -5.47 6.28
N ASP A 240 15.70 -5.98 6.46
CA ASP A 240 16.24 -6.31 7.78
C ASP A 240 16.28 -5.07 8.68
N HIS A 241 15.86 -5.23 9.95
CA HIS A 241 15.79 -4.13 10.92
C HIS A 241 17.13 -3.40 11.12
N LYS A 242 18.24 -4.14 11.00
CA LYS A 242 19.61 -3.58 11.09
C LYS A 242 19.91 -2.54 9.99
N ASN A 243 19.22 -2.61 8.85
CA ASN A 243 19.44 -1.73 7.70
C ASN A 243 18.66 -0.42 7.80
N LEU A 244 17.71 -0.27 8.74
CA LEU A 244 16.91 0.96 8.88
C LEU A 244 17.77 2.21 9.07
N ASN A 245 18.87 2.07 9.82
CA ASN A 245 19.81 3.16 10.08
C ASN A 245 20.65 3.55 8.85
N GLU A 246 20.66 2.72 7.80
CA GLU A 246 21.31 3.03 6.52
C GLU A 246 20.38 3.83 5.57
N PHE A 247 19.10 3.94 5.91
CA PHE A 247 18.05 4.58 5.13
C PHE A 247 17.37 5.68 5.97
N GLU A 248 18.08 6.81 6.15
CA GLU A 248 17.50 8.01 6.77
C GLU A 248 16.29 8.48 5.96
N ALA A 249 15.14 8.62 6.62
CA ALA A 249 13.91 9.09 6.00
C ALA A 249 14.04 10.58 5.68
N ASP A 250 14.22 10.91 4.40
CA ASP A 250 14.29 12.30 3.90
C ASP A 250 13.18 12.54 2.88
N HIS A 251 12.41 13.59 3.11
CA HIS A 251 11.27 13.91 2.26
C HIS A 251 11.74 14.40 0.91
N GLY A 252 11.09 13.97 -0.16
CA GLY A 252 11.57 14.19 -1.51
C GLY A 252 10.86 15.29 -2.28
N SER A 253 10.41 14.97 -3.50
CA SER A 253 9.82 15.94 -4.42
C SER A 253 8.54 16.54 -3.86
N ASP A 254 7.58 15.71 -3.43
CA ASP A 254 6.19 16.12 -3.22
C ASP A 254 5.66 15.87 -1.79
N ALA A 255 6.35 15.04 -1.01
CA ALA A 255 6.22 14.97 0.45
C ALA A 255 6.80 16.22 1.15
N ILE A 256 6.18 16.64 2.27
CA ILE A 256 6.72 17.70 3.15
C ILE A 256 7.49 17.17 4.36
N LYS A 257 7.37 15.86 4.64
CA LYS A 257 8.10 15.15 5.70
C LYS A 257 8.12 13.66 5.38
N ALA A 258 9.24 12.98 5.62
CA ALA A 258 9.32 11.52 5.66
C ALA A 258 9.67 11.07 7.08
N MET A 259 9.30 9.84 7.45
CA MET A 259 9.55 9.30 8.78
C MET A 259 9.45 7.77 8.84
N TRP A 260 10.28 7.15 9.66
CA TRP A 260 10.03 5.79 10.13
C TRP A 260 8.93 5.81 11.21
N MET A 261 7.88 5.04 10.97
CA MET A 261 6.70 4.90 11.83
C MET A 261 6.65 3.48 12.38
N THR A 262 6.34 3.32 13.67
CA THR A 262 6.11 1.99 14.24
C THR A 262 4.64 1.78 14.57
N ILE A 263 4.06 0.72 14.03
CA ILE A 263 2.74 0.23 14.37
C ILE A 263 2.89 -0.68 15.59
N LYS A 264 2.16 -0.38 16.66
CA LYS A 264 2.13 -1.19 17.88
C LYS A 264 0.72 -1.71 18.12
N VAL A 265 0.62 -2.92 18.68
CA VAL A 265 -0.65 -3.46 19.15
C VAL A 265 -1.23 -2.48 20.19
N ASN A 266 -2.48 -2.06 19.98
CA ASN A 266 -3.20 -1.26 20.97
C ASN A 266 -3.61 -2.19 22.10
N GLU A 267 -2.78 -2.30 23.15
CA GLU A 267 -3.08 -3.13 24.33
C GLU A 267 -4.42 -2.77 24.99
N ASP A 268 -4.89 -1.54 24.78
CA ASP A 268 -6.16 -1.05 25.27
C ASP A 268 -7.39 -1.43 24.43
N SER A 269 -7.20 -1.94 23.22
CA SER A 269 -8.31 -2.36 22.35
C SER A 269 -9.13 -3.48 22.99
N SER A 270 -10.44 -3.42 22.79
CA SER A 270 -11.39 -4.46 23.19
C SER A 270 -10.98 -5.84 22.67
N GLU A 271 -10.50 -5.86 21.44
CA GLU A 271 -10.06 -7.01 20.66
C GLU A 271 -8.88 -7.72 21.32
N VAL A 272 -7.84 -6.98 21.71
CA VAL A 272 -6.64 -7.53 22.37
C VAL A 272 -6.95 -7.97 23.80
N LYS A 273 -7.78 -7.23 24.53
CA LYS A 273 -8.24 -7.61 25.88
C LYS A 273 -8.99 -8.95 25.84
N LEU A 274 -9.94 -9.12 24.92
CA LEU A 274 -10.67 -10.37 24.71
C LEU A 274 -9.76 -11.55 24.32
N LEU A 275 -8.70 -11.32 23.54
CA LEU A 275 -7.74 -12.38 23.19
C LEU A 275 -6.81 -12.75 24.34
N LYS A 276 -6.28 -11.77 25.09
CA LYS A 276 -5.49 -12.01 26.30
C LYS A 276 -6.28 -12.83 27.33
N GLU A 277 -7.56 -12.51 27.54
CA GLU A 277 -8.46 -13.30 28.39
C GLU A 277 -8.63 -14.75 27.92
N LYS A 278 -8.73 -15.00 26.61
CA LYS A 278 -8.86 -16.35 26.06
C LYS A 278 -7.60 -17.17 26.32
N VAL A 279 -6.41 -16.62 26.03
CA VAL A 279 -5.12 -17.29 26.28
C VAL A 279 -4.97 -17.65 27.77
N ILE A 280 -5.29 -16.70 28.67
CA ILE A 280 -5.26 -16.96 30.12
C ILE A 280 -6.25 -18.07 30.52
N LYS A 281 -7.47 -18.08 29.96
CA LYS A 281 -8.49 -19.12 30.23
C LYS A 281 -8.09 -20.50 29.68
N GLU A 282 -7.37 -20.55 28.57
CA GLU A 282 -6.87 -21.81 27.98
C GLU A 282 -5.70 -22.37 28.80
N GLU A 283 -4.71 -21.53 29.16
CA GLU A 283 -3.62 -21.95 30.07
C GLU A 283 -4.13 -22.37 31.45
N SER A 284 -5.15 -21.69 31.98
CA SER A 284 -5.79 -22.05 33.26
C SER A 284 -6.62 -23.34 33.20
N LYS A 285 -6.85 -23.90 32.01
CA LYS A 285 -7.41 -25.25 31.85
C LYS A 285 -6.28 -26.28 31.78
N VAL A 286 -5.31 -26.06 30.89
CA VAL A 286 -4.13 -26.94 30.74
C VAL A 286 -3.45 -27.17 32.10
N ALA A 287 -3.17 -26.12 32.86
CA ALA A 287 -2.55 -26.23 34.19
C ALA A 287 -3.46 -26.87 35.28
N LYS A 288 -4.75 -27.08 35.01
CA LYS A 288 -5.65 -27.88 35.88
C LYS A 288 -5.70 -29.33 35.43
N ASP A 289 -5.66 -29.56 34.12
CA ASP A 289 -5.64 -30.90 33.52
C ASP A 289 -4.28 -31.57 33.85
N GLU A 290 -3.16 -30.85 33.70
CA GLU A 290 -1.81 -31.29 34.12
C GLU A 290 -1.73 -31.58 35.63
N LYS A 291 -2.33 -30.73 36.48
CA LYS A 291 -2.39 -30.98 37.93
C LYS A 291 -3.31 -32.15 38.32
N MET A 292 -4.21 -32.56 37.45
CA MET A 292 -4.97 -33.80 37.62
C MET A 292 -4.15 -35.04 37.25
N GLU A 293 -3.17 -34.92 36.35
CA GLU A 293 -2.22 -36.01 36.00
C GLU A 293 -1.04 -36.10 37.00
N GLU A 294 -0.50 -34.97 37.48
CA GLU A 294 0.60 -34.97 38.47
C GLU A 294 0.21 -35.53 39.85
N MET A 295 -1.09 -35.64 40.16
CA MET A 295 -1.57 -36.25 41.42
C MET A 295 -1.32 -37.78 41.53
N GLU A 296 -0.72 -38.43 40.53
CA GLU A 296 -0.33 -39.86 40.60
C GLU A 296 1.17 -40.13 40.88
N VAL A 297 2.07 -39.13 40.92
CA VAL A 297 3.50 -39.35 41.26
C VAL A 297 4.08 -38.27 42.18
N ASP A 298 4.30 -38.62 43.45
CA ASP A 298 4.76 -37.70 44.50
C ASP A 298 6.24 -37.88 44.84
N SER A 299 7.05 -36.81 44.70
CA SER A 299 8.28 -36.60 45.49
C SER A 299 8.75 -35.12 45.41
N PRO A 300 9.21 -34.51 46.52
CA PRO A 300 9.51 -33.08 46.57
C PRO A 300 10.96 -32.74 46.17
N VAL A 301 11.15 -31.60 45.50
CA VAL A 301 12.47 -30.97 45.26
C VAL A 301 12.39 -29.48 45.61
N GLU A 302 13.47 -28.95 46.20
CA GLU A 302 13.55 -27.62 46.79
C GLU A 302 13.50 -26.47 45.77
N GLU A 303 12.81 -25.38 46.12
CA GLU A 303 12.79 -24.14 45.33
C GLU A 303 14.09 -23.34 45.50
N THR A 304 14.72 -22.99 44.38
CA THR A 304 15.75 -21.95 44.33
C THR A 304 15.37 -20.83 43.36
N THR A 305 15.94 -19.65 43.60
CA THR A 305 15.57 -18.36 43.00
C THR A 305 15.74 -18.30 41.47
N VAL A 306 14.65 -18.51 40.72
CA VAL A 306 14.60 -18.43 39.24
C VAL A 306 13.43 -17.55 38.71
N GLY A 307 12.63 -16.95 39.61
CA GLY A 307 11.36 -16.28 39.31
C GLY A 307 11.39 -15.28 38.15
N ASP A 308 12.19 -14.23 38.26
CA ASP A 308 12.16 -13.10 37.31
C ASP A 308 12.45 -13.50 35.85
N ALA A 309 13.33 -14.48 35.63
CA ALA A 309 13.66 -14.96 34.28
C ALA A 309 12.57 -15.88 33.71
N LYS A 310 11.94 -16.71 34.55
CA LYS A 310 10.79 -17.55 34.15
C LYS A 310 9.58 -16.70 33.80
N ASP A 311 9.23 -15.71 34.63
CA ASP A 311 8.08 -14.84 34.40
C ASP A 311 8.24 -13.98 33.12
N LEU A 312 9.45 -13.50 32.84
CA LEU A 312 9.73 -12.78 31.60
C LEU A 312 9.54 -13.66 30.35
N ASN A 313 9.92 -14.94 30.44
CA ASN A 313 9.78 -15.89 29.33
C ASN A 313 8.30 -16.28 29.12
N LEU A 314 7.58 -16.55 30.21
CA LEU A 314 6.15 -16.85 30.20
C LEU A 314 5.32 -15.70 29.63
N LYS A 315 5.73 -14.45 29.89
CA LYS A 315 5.12 -13.25 29.30
C LYS A 315 5.30 -13.21 27.78
N LYS A 316 6.51 -13.47 27.29
CA LYS A 316 6.79 -13.52 25.83
C LYS A 316 6.01 -14.62 25.12
N GLU A 317 5.89 -15.79 25.72
CA GLU A 317 5.08 -16.89 25.15
C GLU A 317 3.59 -16.51 25.04
N ARG A 318 3.04 -15.80 26.03
CA ARG A 318 1.67 -15.27 26.00
C ARG A 318 1.49 -14.22 24.91
N GLU A 319 2.44 -13.30 24.76
CA GLU A 319 2.42 -12.27 23.71
C GLU A 319 2.40 -12.93 22.32
N LEU A 320 3.28 -13.91 22.08
CA LEU A 320 3.33 -14.67 20.83
C LEU A 320 2.03 -15.46 20.56
N LYS A 321 1.38 -16.05 21.58
CA LYS A 321 0.06 -16.69 21.41
C LYS A 321 -1.02 -15.70 20.98
N VAL A 322 -1.02 -14.48 21.53
CA VAL A 322 -1.99 -13.43 21.15
C VAL A 322 -1.75 -12.96 19.72
N GLU A 323 -0.50 -12.77 19.30
CA GLU A 323 -0.13 -12.44 17.91
C GLU A 323 -0.64 -13.50 16.93
N ASN A 324 -0.38 -14.78 17.17
CA ASN A 324 -0.86 -15.87 16.32
C ASN A 324 -2.40 -15.92 16.21
N LEU A 325 -3.12 -15.57 17.28
CA LEU A 325 -4.59 -15.48 17.26
C LEU A 325 -5.10 -14.26 16.48
N LEU A 326 -4.38 -13.13 16.52
CA LEU A 326 -4.67 -11.94 15.69
C LEU A 326 -4.50 -12.27 14.20
N ASP A 327 -3.36 -12.86 13.84
CA ASP A 327 -3.03 -13.29 12.48
C ASP A 327 -4.10 -14.23 11.90
N LYS A 328 -4.47 -15.26 12.68
CA LYS A 328 -5.54 -16.20 12.31
C LYS A 328 -6.90 -15.51 12.16
N LYS A 329 -7.21 -14.50 12.98
CA LYS A 329 -8.46 -13.75 12.89
C LYS A 329 -8.51 -12.89 11.62
N ILE A 330 -7.42 -12.23 11.27
CA ILE A 330 -7.30 -11.42 10.04
C ILE A 330 -7.44 -12.29 8.79
N ARG A 331 -6.76 -13.45 8.75
CA ARG A 331 -6.85 -14.40 7.62
C ARG A 331 -8.27 -14.93 7.38
N ASN A 332 -9.06 -15.06 8.44
CA ASN A 332 -10.44 -15.57 8.39
C ASN A 332 -11.51 -14.51 8.05
N MET A 333 -11.15 -13.23 7.87
CA MET A 333 -12.10 -12.18 7.45
C MET A 333 -12.39 -12.27 5.95
N PHE A 334 -13.65 -12.04 5.56
CA PHE A 334 -14.14 -12.29 4.21
C PHE A 334 -13.94 -11.11 3.26
N SER A 335 -13.88 -9.88 3.79
CA SER A 335 -13.69 -8.67 2.98
C SER A 335 -12.39 -7.93 3.32
N ILE A 336 -11.97 -7.04 2.42
CA ILE A 336 -10.79 -6.19 2.63
C ILE A 336 -11.14 -5.08 3.64
N GLU A 337 -12.35 -4.55 3.56
CA GLU A 337 -12.90 -3.54 4.47
C GLU A 337 -12.97 -4.06 5.92
N GLU A 338 -13.39 -5.31 6.13
CA GLU A 338 -13.38 -5.97 7.45
C GLU A 338 -11.96 -6.06 8.05
N LYS A 339 -10.98 -6.39 7.20
CA LYS A 339 -9.56 -6.48 7.60
C LYS A 339 -9.00 -5.11 7.97
N ILE A 340 -9.28 -4.10 7.15
CA ILE A 340 -8.86 -2.71 7.39
C ILE A 340 -9.47 -2.20 8.71
N ASP A 341 -10.79 -2.23 8.86
CA ASP A 341 -11.47 -1.74 10.08
C ASP A 341 -10.98 -2.45 11.36
N PHE A 342 -10.76 -3.76 11.29
CA PHE A 342 -10.17 -4.51 12.41
C PHE A 342 -8.74 -4.05 12.73
N VAL A 343 -7.89 -3.84 11.72
CA VAL A 343 -6.52 -3.35 11.90
C VAL A 343 -6.53 -1.94 12.51
N LEU A 344 -7.35 -1.02 12.00
CA LEU A 344 -7.45 0.35 12.51
C LEU A 344 -7.86 0.43 13.99
N LYS A 345 -8.71 -0.48 14.46
CA LYS A 345 -9.13 -0.56 15.88
C LYS A 345 -8.10 -1.25 16.77
N THR A 346 -7.43 -2.27 16.23
CA THR A 346 -6.52 -3.16 16.98
C THR A 346 -5.12 -2.59 17.14
N PHE A 347 -4.67 -1.74 16.21
CA PHE A 347 -3.31 -1.20 16.20
C PHE A 347 -3.30 0.32 16.39
N LYS A 348 -2.29 0.83 17.09
CA LYS A 348 -1.98 2.26 17.19
C LYS A 348 -0.67 2.53 16.47
N VAL A 349 -0.67 3.57 15.63
CA VAL A 349 0.57 4.20 15.15
C VAL A 349 1.19 4.96 16.33
N VAL A 350 2.40 4.59 16.76
CA VAL A 350 3.06 5.22 17.91
C VAL A 350 4.48 5.65 17.56
N THR A 351 4.65 6.97 17.49
CA THR A 351 5.91 7.73 17.43
C THR A 351 6.79 7.56 16.17
N PHE A 352 7.50 8.66 15.88
CA PHE A 352 8.49 8.81 14.82
C PHE A 352 9.85 8.36 15.35
N TYR A 353 10.62 7.58 14.58
CA TYR A 353 12.05 7.39 14.87
C TYR A 353 12.84 8.60 14.40
N ASN A 354 13.38 9.37 15.35
CA ASN A 354 14.45 10.33 15.10
C ASN A 354 15.27 10.39 16.40
N GLU A 355 16.53 9.96 16.36
CA GLU A 355 17.37 9.84 17.55
C GLU A 355 17.73 11.18 18.21
N GLU A 356 17.55 12.33 17.52
CA GLU A 356 18.02 13.63 18.04
C GLU A 356 17.00 14.79 18.14
N LYS A 357 15.76 14.73 17.63
CA LYS A 357 14.81 15.86 17.81
C LYS A 357 13.31 15.56 17.91
N GLU A 358 12.73 16.14 18.97
CA GLU A 358 11.31 16.35 19.26
C GLU A 358 10.34 15.16 19.19
N ARG A 359 10.09 14.53 20.34
CA ARG A 359 8.86 13.74 20.58
C ARG A 359 7.62 14.65 20.61
N LYS A 360 6.97 14.84 19.46
CA LYS A 360 5.54 15.22 19.40
C LYS A 360 4.73 13.99 18.99
N ILE A 361 3.83 13.57 19.87
CA ILE A 361 2.89 12.48 19.57
C ILE A 361 1.73 13.08 18.78
N GLN A 362 1.57 12.68 17.53
CA GLN A 362 0.32 12.84 16.77
C GLN A 362 -0.29 11.45 16.58
N LEU A 363 -1.60 11.36 16.86
CA LEU A 363 -2.39 10.21 16.47
C LEU A 363 -2.75 10.38 14.99
N ALA A 364 -2.30 9.44 14.16
CA ALA A 364 -2.69 9.37 12.76
C ALA A 364 -3.82 8.36 12.60
N SER A 365 -4.89 8.76 11.90
CA SER A 365 -5.77 7.82 11.21
C SER A 365 -5.10 7.43 9.90
N ILE A 366 -4.91 6.13 9.69
CA ILE A 366 -4.62 5.53 8.38
C ILE A 366 -5.91 5.64 7.54
#